data_AF-W0E2Z5-F1
#
_entry.id   AF-W0E2Z5-F1
#
_cell.length_a   1.000
_cell.length_b   1.000
_cell.length_c   1.000
_cell.angle_alpha   90.00
_cell.angle_beta   90.00
_cell.angle_gamma   90.00
#
_symmetry.space_group_name_H-M   'P 1'
#
loop_
_entity.id
_entity.type
_entity.pdbx_description
1 polymer ?
#
loop_
_entity_poly.entity_id
_entity_poly.type
_entity_poly.pdbx_seq_one_letter_code
_entity_poly.pdbx_strand_id
1 'polypeptide(L)'
;MQRIERYIEAATRDNTRRGYRAAIRHYEETWGGLLPATAESVARYLADHAEQLALNTLRLHLAALARWHRDQGFPDPTKAPVVRQVMRGITELHPAREHQARALRLEDLVRVDAMLETRIRTGGLAEALRARRDRALLLVGFWRAFRGDELLRLAVEDVRQEHDGGLLIRLARTKTSHGESRDYPLPRLSRLCPVTAYADWVGCAGIERGAVFRGIDRWGRVREQGLHPNSLIPLLRRLLEEAGVADAASYSAHSLRRGFASWASASQWQLRELMDYVGWRDARSALRYIERAAPRLGGRIERALAAPEDASG
;
A
#
# COMPACT_ATOMS: atom_id res chain seq x y z
N MET A 1 -3.49 -17.52 31.79
CA MET A 1 -3.82 -16.17 31.26
C MET A 1 -2.86 -15.72 30.16
N GLN A 2 -1.54 -15.57 30.42
CA GLN A 2 -0.56 -15.06 29.42
C GLN A 2 -0.57 -15.77 28.05
N ARG A 3 -0.79 -17.09 28.01
CA ARG A 3 -0.86 -17.85 26.75
C ARG A 3 -2.12 -17.53 25.94
N ILE A 4 -3.27 -17.33 26.60
CA ILE A 4 -4.54 -16.97 25.94
C ILE A 4 -4.47 -15.53 25.41
N GLU A 5 -3.97 -14.60 26.22
CA GLU A 5 -3.75 -13.21 25.81
C GLU A 5 -2.86 -13.11 24.58
N ARG A 6 -1.74 -13.86 24.53
CA ARG A 6 -0.87 -13.93 23.36
C ARG A 6 -1.60 -14.36 22.08
N TYR A 7 -2.51 -15.32 22.14
CA TYR A 7 -3.29 -15.75 20.98
C TYR A 7 -4.36 -14.72 20.59
N ILE A 8 -5.00 -14.07 21.56
CA ILE A 8 -5.95 -12.97 21.32
C ILE A 8 -5.25 -11.78 20.65
N GLU A 9 -4.05 -11.42 21.12
CA GLU A 9 -3.23 -10.38 20.51
C GLU A 9 -2.77 -10.77 19.11
N ALA A 10 -2.34 -12.01 18.89
CA ALA A 10 -1.94 -12.50 17.57
C ALA A 10 -3.09 -12.54 16.55
N ALA A 11 -4.34 -12.66 17.02
CA ALA A 11 -5.53 -12.69 16.16
C ALA A 11 -5.90 -11.31 15.57
N THR A 12 -5.43 -10.22 16.17
CA THR A 12 -5.74 -8.85 15.70
C THR A 12 -4.49 -8.13 15.22
N ARG A 13 -4.52 -7.60 14.00
CA ARG A 13 -3.38 -6.85 13.43
C ARG A 13 -3.18 -5.55 14.19
N ASP A 14 -1.92 -5.18 14.43
CA ASP A 14 -1.56 -3.95 15.15
C ASP A 14 -2.17 -2.68 14.54
N ASN A 15 -2.30 -2.60 13.21
CA ASN A 15 -2.98 -1.49 12.55
C ASN A 15 -4.48 -1.43 12.88
N THR A 16 -5.15 -2.59 12.97
CA THR A 16 -6.56 -2.65 13.38
C THR A 16 -6.70 -2.26 14.85
N ARG A 17 -5.81 -2.73 15.73
CA ARG A 17 -5.78 -2.34 17.16
C ARG A 17 -5.61 -0.83 17.33
N ARG A 18 -4.64 -0.23 16.62
CA ARG A 18 -4.40 1.22 16.64
C ARG A 18 -5.60 2.00 16.10
N GLY A 19 -6.17 1.57 14.99
CA GLY A 19 -7.37 2.19 14.41
C GLY A 19 -8.57 2.13 15.36
N TYR A 20 -8.79 1.00 16.03
CA TYR A 20 -9.87 0.88 17.01
C TYR A 20 -9.64 1.76 18.23
N ARG A 21 -8.42 1.78 18.79
CA ARG A 21 -8.09 2.69 19.91
C ARG A 21 -8.32 4.16 19.53
N ALA A 22 -7.90 4.56 18.34
CA ALA A 22 -8.11 5.93 17.85
C ALA A 22 -9.60 6.24 17.69
N ALA A 23 -10.39 5.31 17.16
CA ALA A 23 -11.83 5.47 17.01
C ALA A 23 -12.56 5.59 18.36
N ILE A 24 -12.17 4.79 19.36
CA ILE A 24 -12.73 4.88 20.72
C ILE A 24 -12.40 6.23 21.36
N ARG A 25 -11.14 6.68 21.29
CA ARG A 25 -10.77 8.03 21.76
C ARG A 25 -11.50 9.13 21.01
N HIS A 26 -11.68 8.98 19.70
CA HIS A 26 -12.45 9.95 18.93
C HIS A 26 -13.90 10.03 19.43
N TYR A 27 -14.52 8.89 19.74
CA TYR A 27 -15.87 8.87 20.27
C TYR A 27 -15.95 9.52 21.66
N GLU A 28 -15.08 9.12 22.59
CA GLU A 28 -15.13 9.58 23.99
C GLU A 28 -14.55 11.00 24.20
N GLU A 29 -13.37 11.27 23.65
CA GLU A 29 -12.60 12.49 23.93
C GLU A 29 -12.91 13.60 22.90
N THR A 30 -13.00 13.25 21.61
CA THR A 30 -13.18 14.27 20.55
C THR A 30 -14.65 14.67 20.36
N TRP A 31 -15.56 13.71 20.35
CA TRP A 31 -17.00 13.99 20.23
C TRP A 31 -17.70 14.14 21.58
N GLY A 32 -17.16 13.57 22.66
CA GLY A 32 -17.76 13.64 23.99
C GLY A 32 -18.81 12.57 24.26
N GLY A 33 -18.79 11.46 23.51
CA GLY A 33 -19.68 10.32 23.72
C GLY A 33 -19.34 9.55 24.99
N LEU A 34 -20.35 8.94 25.62
CA LEU A 34 -20.16 8.09 26.79
C LEU A 34 -20.27 6.62 26.41
N LEU A 35 -19.35 5.81 26.95
CA LEU A 35 -19.40 4.36 26.85
C LEU A 35 -19.89 3.76 28.18
N PRO A 36 -20.79 2.74 28.17
CA PRO A 36 -21.38 2.10 26.99
C PRO A 36 -22.34 3.02 26.22
N ALA A 37 -22.24 2.99 24.89
CA ALA A 37 -23.02 3.83 24.00
C ALA A 37 -24.42 3.26 23.77
N THR A 38 -25.41 4.14 23.66
CA THR A 38 -26.74 3.78 23.15
C THR A 38 -26.74 3.77 21.62
N ALA A 39 -27.68 3.02 21.02
CA ALA A 39 -27.88 3.03 19.57
C ALA A 39 -28.13 4.44 19.01
N GLU A 40 -28.86 5.28 19.76
CA GLU A 40 -29.13 6.66 19.41
C GLU A 40 -27.86 7.53 19.46
N SER A 41 -27.03 7.36 20.49
CA SER A 41 -25.75 8.06 20.60
C SER A 41 -24.81 7.70 19.45
N VAL A 42 -24.73 6.42 19.08
CA VAL A 42 -23.97 5.98 17.89
C VAL A 42 -24.54 6.58 16.61
N ALA A 43 -25.87 6.65 16.46
CA ALA A 43 -26.51 7.24 15.29
C ALA A 43 -26.20 8.75 15.16
N ARG A 44 -26.28 9.52 16.26
CA ARG A 44 -25.91 10.95 16.27
C ARG A 44 -24.43 11.14 15.93
N TYR A 45 -23.56 10.35 16.55
CA TYR A 45 -22.12 10.39 16.25
C TYR A 45 -21.82 10.22 14.76
N LEU A 46 -22.50 9.29 14.09
CA LEU A 46 -22.35 9.09 12.64
C LEU A 46 -22.87 10.28 11.84
N ALA A 47 -24.02 10.83 12.20
CA ALA A 47 -24.62 11.96 11.51
C ALA A 47 -23.75 13.22 11.63
N ASP A 48 -23.25 13.53 12.82
CA ASP A 48 -22.41 14.71 13.08
C ASP A 48 -21.09 14.69 12.27
N HIS A 49 -20.60 13.50 11.92
CA HIS A 49 -19.36 13.30 11.17
C HIS A 49 -19.57 12.86 9.72
N ALA A 50 -20.80 12.83 9.24
CA ALA A 50 -21.15 12.33 7.90
C ALA A 50 -20.43 13.11 6.78
N GLU A 51 -20.27 14.43 6.96
CA GLU A 51 -19.63 15.32 5.98
C GLU A 51 -18.11 15.44 6.18
N GLN A 52 -17.62 15.14 7.39
CA GLN A 52 -16.24 15.37 7.79
C GLN A 52 -15.35 14.14 7.58
N LEU A 53 -15.92 12.94 7.74
CA LEU A 53 -15.17 11.69 7.70
C LEU A 53 -15.55 10.85 6.49
N ALA A 54 -14.54 10.21 5.88
CA ALA A 54 -14.78 9.25 4.83
C ALA A 54 -15.62 8.07 5.32
N LEU A 55 -16.48 7.53 4.45
CA LEU A 55 -17.37 6.40 4.77
C LEU A 55 -16.66 5.18 5.37
N ASN A 56 -15.43 4.91 4.92
CA ASN A 56 -14.62 3.82 5.48
C ASN A 56 -14.11 4.11 6.90
N THR A 57 -13.88 5.37 7.25
CA THR A 57 -13.55 5.80 8.61
C THR A 57 -14.75 5.61 9.53
N LEU A 58 -15.95 6.03 9.11
CA LEU A 58 -17.19 5.80 9.86
C LEU A 58 -17.45 4.30 10.10
N ARG A 59 -17.25 3.46 9.08
CA ARG A 59 -17.32 1.99 9.23
C ARG A 59 -16.28 1.43 10.19
N LEU A 60 -15.05 1.95 10.18
CA LEU A 60 -14.01 1.58 11.14
C LEU A 60 -14.45 1.93 12.57
N HIS A 61 -15.03 3.12 12.76
CA HIS A 61 -15.49 3.58 14.07
C HIS A 61 -16.63 2.72 14.60
N LEU A 62 -17.61 2.35 13.75
CA LEU A 62 -18.64 1.39 14.13
C LEU A 62 -18.05 0.04 14.53
N ALA A 63 -17.09 -0.48 13.75
CA ALA A 63 -16.46 -1.76 14.08
C ALA A 63 -15.70 -1.70 15.42
N ALA A 64 -15.05 -0.56 15.71
CA ALA A 64 -14.35 -0.31 16.97
C ALA A 64 -15.33 -0.24 18.15
N LEU A 65 -16.41 0.54 18.04
CA LEU A 65 -17.46 0.64 19.06
C LEU A 65 -18.11 -0.72 19.31
N ALA A 66 -18.47 -1.43 18.24
CA ALA A 66 -19.04 -2.77 18.33
C ALA A 66 -18.09 -3.76 19.03
N ARG A 67 -16.78 -3.67 18.75
CA ARG A 67 -15.75 -4.49 19.40
C ARG A 67 -15.61 -4.14 20.88
N TRP A 68 -15.56 -2.85 21.22
CA TRP A 68 -15.49 -2.39 22.60
C TRP A 68 -16.66 -2.94 23.42
N HIS A 69 -17.90 -2.83 22.94
CA HIS A 69 -19.08 -3.33 23.67
C HIS A 69 -19.00 -4.82 23.91
N ARG A 70 -18.67 -5.61 22.88
CA ARG A 70 -18.53 -7.06 23.02
C ARG A 70 -17.41 -7.46 23.98
N ASP A 71 -16.27 -6.78 23.93
CA ASP A 71 -15.13 -7.05 24.81
C ASP A 71 -15.45 -6.72 26.28
N GLN A 72 -16.36 -5.77 26.52
CA GLN A 72 -16.85 -5.40 27.86
C GLN A 72 -18.14 -6.15 28.28
N GLY A 73 -18.64 -7.08 27.45
CA GLY A 73 -19.84 -7.85 27.75
C GLY A 73 -21.18 -7.14 27.52
N PHE A 74 -21.19 -5.95 26.91
CA PHE A 74 -22.40 -5.22 26.57
C PHE A 74 -23.00 -5.64 25.21
N PRO A 75 -24.32 -5.50 25.02
CA PRO A 75 -24.95 -5.62 23.71
C PRO A 75 -24.33 -4.66 22.69
N ASP A 76 -24.29 -5.06 21.43
CA ASP A 76 -23.70 -4.28 20.34
C ASP A 76 -24.69 -3.21 19.83
N PRO A 77 -24.51 -1.90 20.16
CA PRO A 77 -25.46 -0.86 19.78
C PRO A 77 -25.41 -0.55 18.28
N THR A 78 -24.33 -0.92 17.58
CA THR A 78 -24.15 -0.57 16.16
C THR A 78 -25.02 -1.41 15.23
N LYS A 79 -25.60 -2.50 15.75
CA LYS A 79 -26.50 -3.39 15.00
C LYS A 79 -27.94 -2.91 14.97
N ALA A 80 -28.30 -1.89 15.76
CA ALA A 80 -29.66 -1.37 15.82
C ALA A 80 -30.15 -0.84 14.46
N PRO A 81 -31.46 -0.95 14.14
CA PRO A 81 -32.01 -0.49 12.87
C PRO A 81 -31.70 0.98 12.56
N VAL A 82 -31.80 1.86 13.57
CA VAL A 82 -31.51 3.29 13.43
C VAL A 82 -30.08 3.57 12.94
N VAL A 83 -29.08 2.85 13.47
CA VAL A 83 -27.67 3.01 13.07
C VAL A 83 -27.47 2.55 11.62
N ARG A 84 -28.09 1.44 11.22
CA ARG A 84 -28.02 0.95 9.83
C ARG A 84 -28.69 1.92 8.86
N GLN A 85 -29.83 2.48 9.25
CA GLN A 85 -30.57 3.45 8.44
C GLN A 85 -29.77 4.76 8.28
N VAL A 86 -29.15 5.27 9.34
CA VAL A 86 -28.24 6.43 9.26
C VAL A 86 -27.07 6.13 8.34
N MET A 87 -26.38 5.00 8.48
CA MET A 87 -25.28 4.64 7.57
C MET A 87 -25.72 4.54 6.10
N ARG A 88 -26.94 4.05 5.84
CA ARG A 88 -27.51 4.02 4.49
C ARG A 88 -27.77 5.43 3.98
N GLY A 89 -28.37 6.29 4.80
CA GLY A 89 -28.60 7.71 4.48
C GLY A 89 -27.30 8.46 4.18
N ILE A 90 -26.27 8.28 5.00
CA ILE A 90 -24.93 8.87 4.77
C ILE A 90 -24.36 8.40 3.43
N THR A 91 -24.51 7.12 3.11
CA THR A 91 -24.01 6.57 1.83
C THR A 91 -24.73 7.19 0.62
N GLU A 92 -26.03 7.46 0.74
CA GLU A 92 -26.86 8.05 -0.32
C GLU A 92 -26.61 9.55 -0.50
N LEU A 93 -26.50 10.29 0.61
CA LEU A 93 -26.33 11.75 0.61
C LEU A 93 -24.89 12.19 0.37
N HIS A 94 -23.93 11.35 0.78
CA HIS A 94 -22.49 11.63 0.64
C HIS A 94 -21.80 10.49 -0.11
N PRO A 95 -22.11 10.28 -1.40
CA PRO A 95 -21.45 9.26 -2.21
C PRO A 95 -19.96 9.58 -2.25
N ALA A 96 -19.17 8.73 -1.60
CA ALA A 96 -17.74 8.93 -1.52
C ALA A 96 -17.12 8.84 -2.92
N ARG A 97 -16.44 9.89 -3.36
CA ARG A 97 -15.46 9.77 -4.44
C ARG A 97 -14.33 8.90 -3.90
N GLU A 98 -14.20 7.67 -4.41
CA GLU A 98 -13.05 6.83 -4.08
C GLU A 98 -11.78 7.54 -4.57
N HIS A 99 -11.10 8.26 -3.67
CA HIS A 99 -9.79 8.83 -3.92
C HIS A 99 -8.78 7.71 -4.00
N GLN A 100 -8.63 7.16 -5.20
CA GLN A 100 -7.65 6.13 -5.42
C GLN A 100 -6.26 6.78 -5.59
N ALA A 101 -5.23 6.14 -5.03
CA ALA A 101 -3.87 6.68 -5.07
C ALA A 101 -3.39 6.93 -6.50
N ARG A 102 -2.80 8.09 -6.78
CA ARG A 102 -2.17 8.37 -8.09
C ARG A 102 -1.14 7.30 -8.42
N ALA A 103 -1.22 6.71 -9.61
CA ALA A 103 -0.26 5.73 -10.08
C ALA A 103 1.09 6.41 -10.39
N LEU A 104 2.20 5.86 -9.89
CA LEU A 104 3.52 6.32 -10.30
C LEU A 104 3.76 5.87 -11.75
N ARG A 105 3.94 6.81 -12.67
CA ARG A 105 4.21 6.50 -14.07
C ARG A 105 5.63 6.01 -14.24
N LEU A 106 5.87 5.19 -15.26
CA LEU A 106 7.21 4.69 -15.56
C LEU A 106 8.14 5.85 -15.93
N GLU A 107 7.65 6.87 -16.64
CA GLU A 107 8.44 8.08 -16.98
C GLU A 107 8.93 8.82 -15.73
N ASP A 108 8.07 8.97 -14.72
CA ASP A 108 8.41 9.60 -13.45
C ASP A 108 9.44 8.76 -12.68
N LEU A 109 9.28 7.42 -12.67
CA LEU A 109 10.25 6.51 -12.07
C LEU A 109 11.64 6.61 -12.74
N VAL A 110 11.69 6.69 -14.07
CA VAL A 110 12.93 6.91 -14.83
C VAL A 110 13.60 8.22 -14.43
N ARG A 111 12.82 9.30 -14.29
CA ARG A 111 13.36 10.61 -13.90
C ARG A 111 13.95 10.58 -12.49
N VAL A 112 13.25 9.96 -11.53
CA VAL A 112 13.75 9.80 -10.15
C VAL A 112 15.01 8.92 -10.12
N ASP A 113 15.04 7.81 -10.86
CA ASP A 113 16.20 6.92 -10.93
C ASP A 113 17.44 7.65 -11.47
N ALA A 114 17.30 8.44 -12.55
CA ALA A 114 18.39 9.21 -13.12
C ALA A 114 18.94 10.28 -12.15
N MET A 115 18.06 10.94 -11.39
CA MET A 115 18.45 11.88 -10.34
C MET A 115 19.24 11.17 -9.23
N LEU A 116 18.75 10.01 -8.77
CA LEU A 116 19.41 9.22 -7.73
C LEU A 116 20.78 8.70 -8.19
N GLU A 117 20.89 8.20 -9.42
CA GLU A 117 22.17 7.78 -10.03
C GLU A 117 23.18 8.93 -10.11
N THR A 118 22.71 10.14 -10.37
CA THR A 118 23.58 11.33 -10.34
C THR A 118 24.10 11.58 -8.92
N ARG A 119 23.24 11.59 -7.91
CA ARG A 119 23.64 11.75 -6.50
C ARG A 119 24.54 10.62 -6.00
N ILE A 120 24.34 9.42 -6.50
CA ILE A 120 25.18 8.25 -6.20
C ILE A 120 26.62 8.45 -6.67
N ARG A 121 26.82 9.10 -7.82
CA ARG A 121 28.13 9.33 -8.45
C ARG A 121 28.81 10.61 -7.98
N THR A 122 28.06 11.69 -7.77
CA THR A 122 28.62 13.02 -7.50
C THR A 122 28.46 13.47 -6.05
N GLY A 123 27.57 12.84 -5.29
CA GLY A 123 27.27 13.21 -3.92
C GLY A 123 28.35 12.78 -2.94
N GLY A 124 28.39 13.45 -1.78
CA GLY A 124 29.22 13.00 -0.65
C GLY A 124 28.75 11.65 -0.10
N LEU A 125 29.58 10.99 0.71
CA LEU A 125 29.33 9.63 1.21
C LEU A 125 27.90 9.42 1.76
N ALA A 126 27.44 10.32 2.64
CA ALA A 126 26.13 10.22 3.26
C ALA A 126 24.96 10.41 2.27
N GLU A 127 25.13 11.27 1.26
CA GLU A 127 24.13 11.50 0.22
C GLU A 127 24.06 10.30 -0.72
N ALA A 128 25.23 9.84 -1.19
CA ALA A 128 25.36 8.68 -2.06
C ALA A 128 24.77 7.42 -1.42
N LEU A 129 24.93 7.25 -0.11
CA LEU A 129 24.34 6.14 0.66
C LEU A 129 22.80 6.26 0.77
N ARG A 130 22.27 7.45 1.05
CA ARG A 130 20.81 7.69 1.04
C ARG A 130 20.21 7.45 -0.34
N ALA A 131 20.89 7.89 -1.39
CA ALA A 131 20.43 7.71 -2.76
C ALA A 131 20.38 6.23 -3.16
N ARG A 132 21.36 5.40 -2.74
CA ARG A 132 21.31 3.93 -2.93
C ARG A 132 20.11 3.30 -2.23
N ARG A 133 19.86 3.64 -0.97
CA ARG A 133 18.68 3.17 -0.22
C ARG A 133 17.39 3.54 -0.93
N ASP A 134 17.25 4.82 -1.28
CA ASP A 134 16.03 5.38 -1.84
C ASP A 134 15.75 4.76 -3.22
N ARG A 135 16.80 4.55 -4.02
CA ARG A 135 16.72 3.85 -5.30
C ARG A 135 16.28 2.40 -5.14
N ALA A 136 16.92 1.65 -4.25
CA ALA A 136 16.55 0.26 -3.96
C ALA A 136 15.08 0.15 -3.50
N LEU A 137 14.66 1.05 -2.61
CA LEU A 137 13.30 1.10 -2.08
C LEU A 137 12.28 1.33 -3.19
N LEU A 138 12.51 2.31 -4.06
CA LEU A 138 11.60 2.63 -5.16
C LEU A 138 11.53 1.49 -6.19
N LEU A 139 12.67 0.97 -6.63
CA LEU A 139 12.71 -0.05 -7.68
C LEU A 139 12.14 -1.38 -7.19
N VAL A 140 12.52 -1.84 -5.99
CA VAL A 140 11.92 -3.04 -5.39
C VAL A 140 10.43 -2.83 -5.17
N GLY A 141 10.03 -1.68 -4.59
CA GLY A 141 8.63 -1.39 -4.30
C GLY A 141 7.75 -1.30 -5.55
N PHE A 142 8.26 -0.69 -6.62
CA PHE A 142 7.56 -0.59 -7.90
C PHE A 142 7.48 -1.95 -8.59
N TRP A 143 8.62 -2.56 -8.93
CA TRP A 143 8.63 -3.79 -9.75
C TRP A 143 7.98 -4.97 -9.07
N ARG A 144 7.99 -5.02 -7.73
CA ARG A 144 7.33 -6.08 -6.96
C ARG A 144 5.90 -5.72 -6.56
N ALA A 145 5.47 -4.49 -6.81
CA ALA A 145 4.14 -3.99 -6.47
C ALA A 145 3.77 -4.21 -4.98
N PHE A 146 4.76 -4.19 -4.08
CA PHE A 146 4.52 -4.42 -2.66
C PHE A 146 3.69 -3.29 -2.04
N ARG A 147 2.92 -3.62 -1.01
CA ARG A 147 2.34 -2.60 -0.13
C ARG A 147 3.46 -1.94 0.67
N GLY A 148 3.28 -0.67 1.06
CA GLY A 148 4.27 0.04 1.84
C GLY A 148 4.70 -0.68 3.12
N ASP A 149 3.78 -1.33 3.81
CA ASP A 149 4.09 -2.12 5.01
C ASP A 149 4.81 -3.44 4.70
N GLU A 150 4.53 -4.08 3.56
CA GLU A 150 5.28 -5.25 3.08
C GLU A 150 6.72 -4.85 2.73
N LEU A 151 6.90 -3.76 2.00
CA LEU A 151 8.20 -3.23 1.60
C LEU A 151 9.10 -2.88 2.79
N LEU A 152 8.54 -2.17 3.79
CA LEU A 152 9.31 -1.74 4.96
C LEU A 152 9.61 -2.87 5.97
N ARG A 153 8.92 -4.01 5.87
CA ARG A 153 9.17 -5.19 6.71
C ARG A 153 10.13 -6.19 6.07
N LEU A 154 10.61 -5.92 4.86
CA LEU A 154 11.56 -6.79 4.19
C LEU A 154 12.83 -6.95 5.04
N ALA A 155 13.20 -8.19 5.30
CA ALA A 155 14.42 -8.56 6.01
C ALA A 155 15.40 -9.26 5.05
N VAL A 156 16.70 -9.19 5.32
CA VAL A 156 17.73 -9.80 4.46
C VAL A 156 17.53 -11.32 4.39
N GLU A 157 17.13 -11.94 5.50
CA GLU A 157 16.87 -13.37 5.63
C GLU A 157 15.72 -13.87 4.74
N ASP A 158 14.83 -12.95 4.36
CA ASP A 158 13.68 -13.21 3.50
C ASP A 158 14.03 -13.11 2.01
N VAL A 159 15.25 -12.68 1.65
CA VAL A 159 15.67 -12.48 0.27
C VAL A 159 16.71 -13.53 -0.13
N ARG A 160 16.42 -14.28 -1.19
CA ARG A 160 17.33 -15.28 -1.76
C ARG A 160 17.66 -14.90 -3.19
N GLN A 161 18.90 -15.18 -3.60
CA GLN A 161 19.29 -15.03 -4.99
C GLN A 161 18.92 -16.29 -5.77
N GLU A 162 18.29 -16.11 -6.92
CA GLU A 162 17.90 -17.20 -7.82
C GLU A 162 18.99 -17.46 -8.87
N HIS A 163 18.97 -18.64 -9.49
CA HIS A 163 19.97 -19.06 -10.48
C HIS A 163 20.00 -18.18 -11.74
N ASP A 164 18.87 -17.59 -12.11
CA ASP A 164 18.73 -16.67 -13.24
C ASP A 164 19.25 -15.25 -12.93
N GLY A 165 19.79 -15.05 -11.72
CA GLY A 165 20.25 -13.75 -11.24
C GLY A 165 19.12 -12.85 -10.72
N GLY A 166 17.89 -13.34 -10.65
CA GLY A 166 16.77 -12.70 -9.95
C GLY A 166 16.86 -12.81 -8.43
N LEU A 167 15.85 -12.27 -7.74
CA LEU A 167 15.66 -12.45 -6.31
C LEU A 167 14.33 -13.15 -6.04
N LEU A 168 14.30 -14.01 -5.01
CA LEU A 168 13.09 -14.56 -4.44
C LEU A 168 12.87 -13.94 -3.06
N ILE A 169 11.74 -13.26 -2.87
CA ILE A 169 11.39 -12.58 -1.63
C ILE A 169 10.29 -13.36 -0.90
N ARG A 170 10.57 -13.84 0.30
CA ARG A 170 9.61 -14.54 1.16
C ARG A 170 8.96 -13.58 2.15
N LEU A 171 7.63 -13.43 2.11
CA LEU A 171 6.92 -12.66 3.14
C LEU A 171 6.14 -13.60 4.05
N ALA A 172 6.53 -13.68 5.32
CA ALA A 172 5.92 -14.58 6.32
C ALA A 172 4.45 -14.25 6.64
N ARG A 173 4.04 -12.98 6.56
CA ARG A 173 2.65 -12.55 6.78
C ARG A 173 2.27 -11.42 5.83
N THR A 174 1.37 -11.70 4.89
CA THR A 174 0.72 -10.65 4.09
C THR A 174 -0.69 -10.39 4.60
N LYS A 175 -1.25 -9.21 4.28
CA LYS A 175 -2.62 -8.83 4.68
C LYS A 175 -3.70 -9.82 4.20
N THR A 176 -3.37 -10.72 3.27
CA THR A 176 -4.29 -11.69 2.68
C THR A 176 -3.88 -13.15 2.90
N SER A 177 -2.72 -13.45 3.50
CA SER A 177 -2.23 -14.84 3.56
C SER A 177 -2.65 -15.66 4.77
N HIS A 178 -3.50 -15.16 5.68
CA HIS A 178 -3.95 -15.88 6.90
C HIS A 178 -2.82 -16.52 7.75
N GLY A 179 -1.55 -16.11 7.59
CA GLY A 179 -0.41 -16.68 8.31
C GLY A 179 0.52 -17.55 7.45
N GLU A 180 0.19 -17.78 6.18
CA GLU A 180 1.08 -18.48 5.24
C GLU A 180 2.15 -17.53 4.69
N SER A 181 3.38 -18.01 4.63
CA SER A 181 4.45 -17.37 3.88
C SER A 181 4.18 -17.48 2.38
N ARG A 182 4.50 -16.43 1.62
CA ARG A 182 4.49 -16.48 0.16
C ARG A 182 5.83 -16.04 -0.39
N ASP A 183 6.26 -16.73 -1.42
CA ASP A 183 7.47 -16.43 -2.17
C ASP A 183 7.11 -15.58 -3.39
N TYR A 184 7.91 -14.56 -3.63
CA TYR A 184 7.66 -13.53 -4.62
C TYR A 184 8.90 -13.32 -5.48
N PRO A 185 8.92 -13.82 -6.73
CA PRO A 185 10.04 -13.61 -7.62
C PRO A 185 10.12 -12.13 -8.02
N LEU A 186 11.35 -11.64 -8.14
CA LEU A 186 11.70 -10.29 -8.55
C LEU A 186 12.79 -10.39 -9.63
N PRO A 187 12.45 -10.15 -10.90
CA PRO A 187 13.37 -10.41 -12.01
C PRO A 187 14.52 -9.41 -12.05
N ARG A 188 15.67 -9.88 -12.56
CA ARG A 188 16.76 -9.01 -12.98
C ARG A 188 16.38 -8.30 -14.28
N LEU A 189 16.66 -7.01 -14.38
CA LEU A 189 16.28 -6.17 -15.53
C LEU A 189 17.53 -5.49 -16.11
N SER A 190 17.47 -5.11 -17.38
CA SER A 190 18.55 -4.36 -18.04
C SER A 190 18.57 -2.88 -17.65
N ARG A 191 17.43 -2.32 -17.24
CA ARG A 191 17.25 -0.93 -16.80
C ARG A 191 16.34 -0.90 -15.59
N LEU A 192 16.49 0.13 -14.75
CA LEU A 192 15.71 0.28 -13.52
C LEU A 192 15.76 -0.99 -12.67
N CYS A 193 16.91 -1.66 -12.61
CA CYS A 193 16.98 -3.02 -12.11
C CYS A 193 16.82 -3.05 -10.58
N PRO A 194 15.79 -3.72 -10.06
CA PRO A 194 15.57 -3.79 -8.62
C PRO A 194 16.60 -4.69 -7.93
N VAL A 195 17.11 -5.71 -8.64
CA VAL A 195 18.12 -6.63 -8.11
C VAL A 195 19.47 -5.94 -7.90
N THR A 196 19.95 -5.19 -8.89
CA THR A 196 21.22 -4.46 -8.74
C THR A 196 21.09 -3.37 -7.69
N ALA A 197 19.98 -2.62 -7.69
CA ALA A 197 19.77 -1.58 -6.69
C ALA A 197 19.69 -2.14 -5.27
N TYR A 198 19.03 -3.29 -5.08
CA TYR A 198 19.02 -4.01 -3.80
C TYR A 198 20.42 -4.41 -3.36
N ALA A 199 21.20 -5.06 -4.24
CA ALA A 199 22.55 -5.51 -3.93
C ALA A 199 23.49 -4.34 -3.62
N ASP A 200 23.45 -3.25 -4.39
CA ASP A 200 24.23 -2.04 -4.17
C ASP A 200 23.92 -1.41 -2.81
N TRP A 201 22.65 -1.35 -2.43
CA TRP A 201 22.24 -0.81 -1.13
C TRP A 201 22.73 -1.67 0.02
N VAL A 202 22.42 -2.98 0.00
CA VAL A 202 22.75 -3.90 1.09
C VAL A 202 24.26 -4.03 1.25
N GLY A 203 25.00 -4.10 0.14
CA GLY A 203 26.46 -4.16 0.12
C GLY A 203 27.10 -2.88 0.67
N CYS A 204 26.75 -1.70 0.15
CA CYS A 204 27.34 -0.44 0.61
C CYS A 204 26.95 -0.09 2.06
N ALA A 205 25.77 -0.52 2.52
CA ALA A 205 25.32 -0.29 3.89
C ALA A 205 25.81 -1.35 4.89
N GLY A 206 26.46 -2.42 4.43
CA GLY A 206 26.95 -3.51 5.29
C GLY A 206 25.82 -4.24 6.03
N ILE A 207 24.67 -4.44 5.38
CA ILE A 207 23.50 -5.03 6.02
C ILE A 207 23.51 -6.55 5.82
N GLU A 208 23.90 -7.29 6.84
CA GLU A 208 23.95 -8.76 6.76
C GLU A 208 22.69 -9.45 7.28
N ARG A 209 21.92 -8.77 8.14
CA ARG A 209 20.74 -9.32 8.84
C ARG A 209 19.70 -8.27 9.17
N GLY A 210 18.46 -8.68 9.42
CA GLY A 210 17.36 -7.82 9.83
C GLY A 210 16.83 -6.92 8.72
N ALA A 211 16.24 -5.79 9.09
CA ALA A 211 15.52 -4.92 8.15
C ALA A 211 16.42 -4.42 7.01
N VAL A 212 15.95 -4.56 5.77
CA VAL A 212 16.65 -4.10 4.56
C VAL A 212 16.65 -2.57 4.50
N PHE A 213 15.49 -1.94 4.66
CA PHE A 213 15.38 -0.48 4.53
C PHE A 213 15.46 0.19 5.89
N ARG A 214 16.62 0.79 6.19
CA ARG A 214 16.95 1.40 7.48
C ARG A 214 17.02 2.92 7.41
N GLY A 215 16.83 3.56 8.56
CA GLY A 215 17.07 5.00 8.70
C GLY A 215 18.56 5.33 8.54
N ILE A 216 18.86 6.48 7.96
CA ILE A 216 20.24 7.01 7.85
C ILE A 216 20.22 8.38 8.51
N ASP A 217 21.12 8.61 9.47
CA ASP A 217 21.21 9.91 10.15
C ASP A 217 21.90 10.97 9.28
N ARG A 218 22.04 12.20 9.80
CA ARG A 218 22.66 13.32 9.07
C ARG A 218 24.14 13.08 8.72
N TRP A 219 24.84 12.26 9.49
CA TRP A 219 26.25 11.93 9.32
C TRP A 219 26.50 10.70 8.45
N GLY A 220 25.44 10.04 7.95
CA GLY A 220 25.54 8.87 7.08
C GLY A 220 25.59 7.54 7.82
N ARG A 221 25.32 7.49 9.13
CA ARG A 221 25.26 6.23 9.86
C ARG A 221 23.93 5.54 9.63
N VAL A 222 24.00 4.25 9.27
CA VAL A 222 22.84 3.38 9.06
C VAL A 222 22.35 2.88 10.43
N ARG A 223 21.07 3.06 10.73
CA ARG A 223 20.46 2.57 11.97
C ARG A 223 20.25 1.06 11.90
N GLU A 224 20.12 0.41 13.06
CA GLU A 224 19.76 -1.00 13.11
C GLU A 224 18.27 -1.24 12.80
N GLN A 225 17.41 -0.33 13.27
CA GLN A 225 15.97 -0.46 13.07
C GLN A 225 15.56 -0.07 11.64
N GLY A 226 14.57 -0.79 11.13
CA GLY A 226 13.92 -0.46 9.87
C GLY A 226 13.29 0.94 9.88
N LEU A 227 13.06 1.47 8.68
CA LEU A 227 12.35 2.74 8.49
C LEU A 227 10.97 2.68 9.14
N HIS A 228 10.60 3.77 9.80
CA HIS A 228 9.28 3.88 10.39
C HIS A 228 8.20 3.93 9.28
N PRO A 229 7.02 3.29 9.45
CA PRO A 229 5.95 3.31 8.44
C PRO A 229 5.54 4.70 7.96
N ASN A 230 5.57 5.68 8.87
CA ASN A 230 5.23 7.07 8.56
C ASN A 230 6.30 7.79 7.71
N SER A 231 7.49 7.21 7.54
CA SER A 231 8.56 7.81 6.75
C SER A 231 8.42 7.57 5.24
N LEU A 232 7.69 6.54 4.82
CA LEU A 232 7.59 6.17 3.41
C LEU A 232 6.93 7.24 2.55
N ILE A 233 5.80 7.80 2.98
CA ILE A 233 5.07 8.81 2.19
C ILE A 233 5.88 10.11 2.08
N PRO A 234 6.40 10.72 3.17
CA PRO A 234 7.26 11.89 3.07
C PRO A 234 8.49 11.65 2.20
N LEU A 235 9.13 10.48 2.33
CA LEU A 235 10.29 10.11 1.51
C LEU A 235 9.92 10.05 0.02
N LEU A 236 8.86 9.33 -0.34
CA LEU A 236 8.39 9.22 -1.72
C LEU A 236 8.07 10.60 -2.31
N ARG A 237 7.31 11.42 -1.59
CA ARG A 237 6.91 12.75 -2.06
C ARG A 237 8.11 13.66 -2.28
N ARG A 238 9.05 13.66 -1.33
CA ARG A 238 10.30 14.41 -1.45
C ARG A 238 11.09 13.99 -2.69
N LEU A 239 11.24 12.69 -2.93
CA LEU A 239 11.98 12.19 -4.11
C LEU A 239 11.32 12.60 -5.43
N LEU A 240 9.98 12.57 -5.48
CA LEU A 240 9.22 12.98 -6.66
C LEU A 240 9.33 14.49 -6.88
N GLU A 241 9.22 15.29 -5.82
CA GLU A 241 9.37 16.75 -5.86
C GLU A 241 10.77 17.16 -6.30
N GLU A 242 11.81 16.58 -5.70
CA GLU A 242 13.21 16.82 -6.08
C GLU A 242 13.50 16.42 -7.55
N ALA A 243 12.77 15.43 -8.07
CA ALA A 243 12.83 15.02 -9.47
C ALA A 243 11.92 15.85 -10.39
N GLY A 244 11.26 16.90 -9.90
CA GLY A 244 10.39 17.75 -10.71
C GLY A 244 9.11 17.06 -11.22
N VAL A 245 8.59 16.08 -10.48
CA VAL A 245 7.31 15.43 -10.77
C VAL A 245 6.16 16.31 -10.24
N ALA A 246 5.23 16.67 -11.11
CA ALA A 246 4.08 17.49 -10.75
C ALA A 246 3.16 16.79 -9.72
N ASP A 247 2.56 17.60 -8.84
CA ASP A 247 1.64 17.17 -7.78
C ASP A 247 2.20 16.06 -6.89
N ALA A 248 3.48 16.13 -6.53
CA ALA A 248 4.13 15.15 -5.65
C ALA A 248 3.31 14.88 -4.36
N ALA A 249 2.62 15.89 -3.83
CA ALA A 249 1.73 15.78 -2.67
C ALA A 249 0.57 14.79 -2.84
N SER A 250 0.16 14.47 -4.07
CA SER A 250 -0.94 13.52 -4.34
C SER A 250 -0.54 12.04 -4.24
N TYR A 251 0.76 11.76 -4.13
CA TYR A 251 1.29 10.39 -4.05
C TYR A 251 1.18 9.82 -2.63
N SER A 252 1.03 8.50 -2.55
CA SER A 252 0.89 7.75 -1.28
C SER A 252 1.67 6.44 -1.32
N ALA A 253 1.67 5.69 -0.22
CA ALA A 253 2.30 4.37 -0.12
C ALA A 253 1.74 3.35 -1.13
N HIS A 254 0.55 3.57 -1.70
CA HIS A 254 -0.04 2.69 -2.72
C HIS A 254 0.35 3.06 -4.16
N SER A 255 0.98 4.22 -4.36
CA SER A 255 1.30 4.73 -5.69
C SER A 255 2.28 3.84 -6.47
N LEU A 256 3.22 3.18 -5.79
CA LEU A 256 4.15 2.23 -6.41
C LEU A 256 3.41 1.00 -6.95
N ARG A 257 2.61 0.34 -6.09
CA ARG A 257 1.78 -0.82 -6.47
C ARG A 257 0.81 -0.50 -7.60
N ARG A 258 0.22 0.70 -7.56
CA ARG A 258 -0.68 1.21 -8.61
C ARG A 258 0.07 1.46 -9.91
N GLY A 259 1.23 2.12 -9.83
CA GLY A 259 2.11 2.36 -10.97
C GLY A 259 2.46 1.09 -11.71
N PHE A 260 2.89 0.05 -10.99
CA PHE A 260 3.16 -1.26 -11.57
C PHE A 260 1.93 -1.89 -12.22
N ALA A 261 0.79 -1.89 -11.52
CA ALA A 261 -0.44 -2.47 -12.07
C ALA A 261 -0.91 -1.77 -13.35
N SER A 262 -0.85 -0.44 -13.37
CA SER A 262 -1.15 0.36 -14.57
C SER A 262 -0.16 0.06 -15.70
N TRP A 263 1.14 0.00 -15.40
CA TRP A 263 2.18 -0.36 -16.38
C TRP A 263 1.95 -1.77 -16.96
N ALA A 264 1.78 -2.79 -16.11
CA ALA A 264 1.58 -4.18 -16.54
C ALA A 264 0.31 -4.33 -17.39
N SER A 265 -0.78 -3.63 -17.02
CA SER A 265 -2.01 -3.59 -17.81
C SER A 265 -1.78 -2.96 -19.19
N ALA A 266 -1.03 -1.85 -19.25
CA ALA A 266 -0.66 -1.22 -20.53
C ALA A 266 0.23 -2.15 -21.37
N SER A 267 1.11 -2.91 -20.72
CA SER A 267 1.95 -3.97 -21.31
C SER A 267 1.20 -5.27 -21.64
N GLN A 268 -0.14 -5.26 -21.61
CA GLN A 268 -1.01 -6.39 -22.01
C GLN A 268 -0.82 -7.67 -21.18
N TRP A 269 -0.39 -7.55 -19.92
CA TRP A 269 -0.36 -8.71 -19.02
C TRP A 269 -1.76 -9.28 -18.84
N GLN A 270 -1.87 -10.61 -18.84
CA GLN A 270 -3.16 -11.25 -18.58
C GLN A 270 -3.55 -11.04 -17.11
N LEU A 271 -4.85 -10.93 -16.84
CA LEU A 271 -5.35 -10.71 -15.48
C LEU A 271 -4.83 -11.77 -14.49
N ARG A 272 -4.78 -13.04 -14.91
CA ARG A 272 -4.28 -14.15 -14.08
C ARG A 272 -2.81 -13.96 -13.72
N GLU A 273 -1.97 -13.71 -14.73
CA GLU A 273 -0.54 -13.45 -14.56
C GLU A 273 -0.29 -12.25 -13.63
N LEU A 274 -1.02 -11.15 -13.84
CA LEU A 274 -0.93 -9.97 -12.99
C LEU A 274 -1.38 -10.28 -11.54
N MET A 275 -2.45 -11.06 -11.37
CA MET A 275 -2.93 -11.45 -10.04
C MET A 275 -1.93 -12.35 -9.31
N ASP A 276 -1.36 -13.34 -10.00
CA ASP A 276 -0.37 -14.26 -9.45
C ASP A 276 0.90 -13.48 -9.08
N TYR A 277 1.40 -12.67 -10.01
CA TYR A 277 2.57 -11.83 -9.77
C TYR A 277 2.31 -10.88 -8.60
N VAL A 278 1.25 -10.09 -8.57
CA VAL A 278 1.01 -9.07 -7.52
C VAL A 278 0.50 -9.70 -6.20
N GLY A 279 0.10 -10.97 -6.23
CA GLY A 279 -0.44 -11.71 -5.09
C GLY A 279 -1.89 -11.34 -4.72
N TRP A 280 -2.70 -10.93 -5.69
CA TRP A 280 -4.14 -10.70 -5.47
C TRP A 280 -4.90 -12.02 -5.48
N ARG A 281 -5.71 -12.26 -4.44
CA ARG A 281 -6.57 -13.45 -4.35
C ARG A 281 -7.95 -13.27 -4.99
N ASP A 282 -8.38 -12.02 -5.16
CA ASP A 282 -9.72 -11.68 -5.63
C ASP A 282 -9.63 -10.77 -6.87
N ALA A 283 -10.32 -11.18 -7.93
CA ALA A 283 -10.36 -10.47 -9.20
C ALA A 283 -11.01 -9.08 -9.05
N ARG A 284 -12.02 -8.94 -8.17
CA ARG A 284 -12.66 -7.64 -7.94
C ARG A 284 -11.68 -6.63 -7.34
N SER A 285 -10.79 -7.10 -6.48
CA SER A 285 -9.70 -6.30 -5.92
C SER A 285 -8.66 -5.90 -6.97
N ALA A 286 -8.33 -6.81 -7.91
CA ALA A 286 -7.41 -6.53 -9.02
C ALA A 286 -7.97 -5.47 -9.99
N LEU A 287 -9.26 -5.58 -10.33
CA LEU A 287 -9.96 -4.63 -11.22
C LEU A 287 -10.00 -3.19 -10.69
N ARG A 288 -9.71 -2.94 -9.39
CA ARG A 288 -9.56 -1.57 -8.85
C ARG A 288 -8.23 -0.92 -9.22
N TYR A 289 -7.24 -1.70 -9.62
CA TYR A 289 -5.89 -1.24 -9.97
C TYR A 289 -5.66 -1.24 -11.48
N ILE A 290 -6.38 -2.09 -12.19
CA ILE A 290 -6.48 -2.01 -13.64
C ILE A 290 -7.39 -0.83 -13.90
N GLU A 291 -6.81 0.33 -14.20
CA GLU A 291 -7.60 1.41 -14.77
C GLU A 291 -8.44 0.80 -15.89
N ARG A 292 -9.75 1.11 -15.91
CA ARG A 292 -10.44 1.17 -17.18
C ARG A 292 -9.71 2.25 -17.98
N ALA A 293 -8.56 1.90 -18.57
CA ALA A 293 -8.25 2.37 -19.89
C ALA A 293 -9.47 1.92 -20.67
N ALA A 294 -10.50 2.78 -20.71
CA ALA A 294 -11.46 2.69 -21.77
C ALA A 294 -10.55 2.60 -22.98
N PRO A 295 -10.52 1.45 -23.69
CA PRO A 295 -9.95 1.48 -25.00
C PRO A 295 -10.61 2.69 -25.66
N ARG A 296 -9.89 3.47 -26.46
CA ARG A 296 -10.60 4.36 -27.39
C ARG A 296 -11.50 3.42 -28.18
N LEU A 297 -12.75 3.25 -27.73
CA LEU A 297 -13.65 2.20 -28.19
C LEU A 297 -13.84 2.42 -29.69
N GLY A 298 -13.90 3.69 -30.11
CA GLY A 298 -13.75 4.13 -31.49
C GLY A 298 -12.59 3.43 -32.21
N GLY A 299 -11.33 3.55 -31.76
CA GLY A 299 -10.19 2.93 -32.46
C GLY A 299 -10.13 1.39 -32.42
N ARG A 300 -10.90 0.72 -31.55
CA ARG A 300 -11.08 -0.75 -31.58
C ARG A 300 -12.24 -1.15 -32.48
N ILE A 301 -13.34 -0.41 -32.44
CA ILE A 301 -14.53 -0.60 -33.27
C ILE A 301 -14.17 -0.31 -34.74
N GLU A 302 -13.50 0.80 -35.04
CA GLU A 302 -13.01 1.15 -36.37
C GLU A 302 -12.07 0.08 -36.95
N ARG A 303 -11.17 -0.49 -36.14
CA ARG A 303 -10.31 -1.60 -36.59
C ARG A 303 -11.08 -2.91 -36.85
N ALA A 304 -12.15 -3.15 -36.10
CA ALA A 304 -13.01 -4.31 -36.32
C ALA A 304 -13.94 -4.12 -37.53
N LEU A 305 -14.38 -2.87 -37.80
CA LEU A 305 -15.15 -2.50 -38.99
C LEU A 305 -14.29 -2.41 -40.25
N ALA A 306 -13.00 -2.08 -40.12
CA ALA A 306 -12.06 -1.97 -41.23
C ALA A 306 -11.39 -3.30 -41.61
N ALA A 307 -11.68 -4.40 -40.92
CA ALA A 307 -11.25 -5.73 -41.36
C ALA A 307 -12.11 -6.14 -42.56
N PRO A 308 -11.55 -6.40 -43.76
CA PRO A 308 -12.33 -6.85 -44.90
C PRO A 308 -12.91 -8.25 -44.64
N GLU A 309 -14.16 -8.45 -45.06
CA GLU A 309 -14.84 -9.75 -45.12
C GLU A 309 -14.21 -10.65 -46.20
N ASP A 310 -12.94 -11.03 -46.08
CA ASP A 310 -12.35 -12.03 -46.98
C ASP A 310 -12.29 -13.39 -46.30
N ALA A 311 -13.46 -14.02 -46.25
CA ALA A 311 -13.60 -15.48 -46.13
C ALA A 311 -14.94 -15.91 -46.73
N SER A 312 -15.07 -15.89 -48.06
CA SER A 312 -15.92 -16.81 -48.86
C SER A 312 -15.88 -16.42 -50.34
N GLY A 313 -15.23 -17.23 -51.18
CA GLY A 313 -15.28 -17.12 -52.64
C GLY A 313 -14.02 -17.61 -53.33
#